data_AF-A0AAV0JVP2-F1
#
_entry.id   AF-A0AAV0JVP2-F1
#
_cell.length_a   1.000
_cell.length_b   1.000
_cell.length_c   1.000
_cell.angle_alpha   90.00
_cell.angle_beta   90.00
_cell.angle_gamma   90.00
#
_symmetry.space_group_name_H-M   'P 1'
#
loop_
_entity.id
_entity.type
_entity.pdbx_description
1 polymer ?
#
loop_
_entity_poly.entity_id
_entity_poly.type
_entity_poly.pdbx_seq_one_letter_code
_entity_poly.pdbx_strand_id
1 'polypeptide(L)'
;MMKDHKLTPSTDHYATMVDLLARAGRLKEAYEMITSMPMQPHTGVWGALLLACKVHNNAQLGEIAAKHCLELEPETTAYYSLLADIYASVGKWGEARNLRKVVKEKKLRNLPGSSWMESTT
;
A
#
# COMPACT_ATOMS: atom_id res chain seq x y z
N MET A 1 5.30 -23.15 21.82
CA MET A 1 4.41 -23.40 22.97
C MET A 1 3.32 -22.33 22.92
N MET A 2 2.25 -22.57 22.15
CA MET A 2 1.12 -21.65 22.06
C MET A 2 0.20 -21.98 23.23
N LYS A 3 0.15 -21.09 24.22
CA LYS A 3 -0.77 -21.22 25.35
C LYS A 3 -2.18 -20.88 24.87
N ASP A 4 -3.10 -21.77 25.22
CA ASP A 4 -4.55 -21.63 25.16
C ASP A 4 -5.05 -20.40 25.95
N HIS A 5 -4.89 -19.22 25.38
CA HIS A 5 -5.65 -18.05 25.81
C HIS A 5 -6.71 -17.78 24.75
N LYS A 6 -7.96 -18.07 25.10
CA LYS A 6 -9.18 -17.78 24.32
C LYS A 6 -9.43 -16.26 24.20
N LEU A 7 -8.40 -15.51 23.85
CA LEU A 7 -8.46 -14.08 23.57
C LEU A 7 -8.52 -13.95 22.06
N THR A 8 -9.68 -13.52 21.54
CA THR A 8 -9.79 -13.13 20.14
C THR A 8 -8.80 -11.98 19.92
N PRO A 9 -7.80 -12.11 19.02
CA PRO A 9 -6.84 -11.05 18.82
C PRO A 9 -7.57 -9.78 18.34
N SER A 10 -7.34 -8.66 19.03
CA SER A 10 -7.81 -7.36 18.57
C SER A 10 -7.13 -6.96 17.25
N THR A 11 -7.70 -5.95 16.58
CA THR A 11 -7.11 -5.29 15.40
C THR A 11 -5.63 -4.96 15.60
N ASP A 12 -5.26 -4.45 16.77
CA ASP A 12 -3.91 -3.99 17.07
C ASP A 12 -2.91 -5.15 17.16
N HIS A 13 -3.34 -6.32 17.63
CA HIS A 13 -2.51 -7.52 17.64
C HIS A 13 -2.22 -8.00 16.22
N TYR A 14 -3.22 -8.00 15.34
CA TYR A 14 -3.02 -8.33 13.93
C TYR A 14 -2.09 -7.33 13.25
N ALA A 15 -2.29 -6.03 13.45
CA ALA A 15 -1.44 -4.99 12.88
C ALA A 15 0.03 -5.17 13.31
N THR A 16 0.26 -5.45 14.60
CA THR A 16 1.60 -5.70 15.14
C THR A 16 2.24 -6.94 14.51
N MET A 17 1.50 -8.04 14.42
CA MET A 17 2.01 -9.29 13.85
C MET A 17 2.31 -9.16 12.36
N VAL A 18 1.46 -8.45 11.61
CA VAL A 18 1.70 -8.15 10.19
C VAL A 18 2.96 -7.30 10.03
N ASP A 19 3.13 -6.24 10.82
CA ASP A 19 4.35 -5.41 10.76
C ASP A 19 5.62 -6.23 11.03
N LEU A 20 5.60 -7.10 12.04
CA LEU A 20 6.71 -7.99 12.37
C LEU A 20 7.04 -8.94 11.21
N LEU A 21 6.04 -9.60 10.63
CA LEU A 21 6.22 -10.53 9.50
C LEU A 21 6.72 -9.79 8.25
N ALA A 22 6.14 -8.63 7.96
CA ALA A 22 6.48 -7.80 6.82
C ALA A 22 7.94 -7.34 6.89
N ARG A 23 8.38 -6.80 8.04
CA ARG A 23 9.77 -6.39 8.28
C ARG A 23 10.77 -7.55 8.25
N ALA A 24 10.34 -8.75 8.61
CA ALA A 24 11.14 -9.97 8.50
C ALA A 24 11.23 -10.51 7.06
N GLY A 25 10.59 -9.87 6.07
CA GLY A 25 10.52 -10.36 4.69
C GLY A 25 9.58 -11.54 4.48
N ARG A 26 8.81 -11.93 5.50
CA ARG A 26 7.83 -13.03 5.44
C ARG A 26 6.50 -12.53 4.84
N LEU A 27 6.59 -11.94 3.65
CA LEU A 27 5.49 -11.20 3.02
C LEU A 27 4.24 -12.06 2.77
N LYS A 28 4.44 -13.34 2.39
CA LYS A 28 3.32 -14.26 2.16
C LYS A 28 2.53 -14.51 3.45
N GLU A 29 3.23 -14.72 4.55
CA GLU A 29 2.59 -14.96 5.85
C GLU A 29 1.94 -13.69 6.40
N ALA A 30 2.57 -12.53 6.18
CA ALA A 30 1.95 -11.24 6.46
C ALA A 30 0.63 -11.11 5.68
N TYR A 31 0.62 -11.41 4.39
CA TYR A 31 -0.59 -11.39 3.57
C TYR A 31 -1.65 -12.39 4.05
N GLU A 32 -1.28 -13.64 4.30
CA GLU A 32 -2.18 -14.67 4.83
C GLU A 32 -2.82 -14.21 6.15
N MET A 33 -2.04 -13.59 7.02
CA MET A 33 -2.53 -13.04 8.29
C MET A 33 -3.55 -11.92 8.07
N ILE A 34 -3.29 -10.98 7.16
CA ILE A 34 -4.26 -9.92 6.79
C ILE A 34 -5.57 -10.54 6.29
N THR A 35 -5.49 -11.52 5.40
CA THR A 35 -6.68 -12.17 4.83
C THR A 35 -7.44 -13.04 5.84
N SER A 36 -6.78 -13.48 6.91
CA SER A 36 -7.39 -14.25 7.99
C SER A 36 -8.10 -13.40 9.04
N MET A 37 -7.96 -12.07 8.98
CA MET A 37 -8.59 -11.18 9.96
C MET A 37 -10.12 -11.32 9.93
N PRO A 38 -10.78 -11.58 11.07
CA PRO A 38 -12.25 -11.67 11.10
C PRO A 38 -12.96 -10.31 11.01
N MET A 39 -12.21 -9.24 10.79
CA MET A 39 -12.68 -7.85 10.65
C MET A 39 -11.99 -7.20 9.45
N GLN A 40 -12.57 -6.11 8.93
CA GLN A 40 -11.98 -5.41 7.80
C GLN A 40 -10.59 -4.85 8.17
N PRO A 41 -9.53 -5.21 7.44
CA PRO A 41 -8.20 -4.64 7.69
C PRO A 41 -8.18 -3.16 7.34
N HIS A 42 -7.65 -2.32 8.23
CA HIS A 42 -7.50 -0.89 7.99
C HIS A 42 -6.30 -0.58 7.09
N THR A 43 -6.26 0.63 6.51
CA THR A 43 -5.23 1.05 5.55
C THR A 43 -3.80 0.85 6.07
N GLY A 44 -3.57 1.10 7.36
CA GLY A 44 -2.26 0.91 7.99
C GLY A 44 -1.68 -0.51 7.85
N VAL A 45 -2.51 -1.57 7.90
CA VAL A 45 -2.03 -2.95 7.78
C VAL A 45 -1.58 -3.25 6.34
N TRP A 46 -2.37 -2.82 5.36
CA TRP A 46 -2.00 -2.91 3.94
C TRP A 46 -0.81 -2.03 3.60
N GLY A 47 -0.71 -0.85 4.20
CA GLY A 47 0.42 0.07 4.06
C GLY A 47 1.73 -0.54 4.56
N ALA A 48 1.71 -1.23 5.70
CA ALA A 48 2.88 -1.94 6.23
C ALA A 48 3.34 -3.04 5.26
N LEU A 49 2.41 -3.85 4.73
CA LEU A 49 2.73 -4.85 3.71
C LEU A 49 3.30 -4.21 2.44
N LEU A 50 2.71 -3.12 1.95
CA LEU A 50 3.16 -2.41 0.75
C LEU A 50 4.61 -1.88 0.90
N LEU A 51 4.92 -1.27 2.04
CA LEU A 51 6.27 -0.79 2.34
C LEU A 51 7.28 -1.94 2.36
N ALA A 52 6.93 -3.07 2.96
CA ALA A 52 7.79 -4.25 2.97
C ALA A 52 7.95 -4.85 1.56
N CYS A 53 6.89 -4.86 0.74
CA CYS A 53 6.98 -5.27 -0.66
C CYS A 53 7.97 -4.41 -1.47
N LYS A 54 8.06 -3.10 -1.17
CA LYS A 54 9.10 -2.21 -1.72
C LYS A 54 10.50 -2.63 -1.30
N VAL A 55 10.71 -2.92 -0.02
CA VAL A 55 12.02 -3.32 0.51
C VAL A 55 12.48 -4.67 -0.06
N HIS A 56 11.56 -5.62 -0.21
CA HIS A 56 11.85 -6.99 -0.63
C HIS A 56 11.53 -7.27 -2.11
N ASN A 57 11.28 -6.23 -2.91
CA ASN A 57 11.03 -6.30 -4.36
C ASN A 57 9.91 -7.28 -4.77
N ASN A 58 8.85 -7.39 -3.97
CA ASN A 58 7.72 -8.26 -4.28
C ASN A 58 6.60 -7.49 -4.99
N ALA A 59 6.64 -7.48 -6.32
CA ALA A 59 5.67 -6.77 -7.13
C ALA A 59 4.24 -7.32 -7.00
N GLN A 60 4.07 -8.64 -6.89
CA GLN A 60 2.75 -9.26 -6.85
C GLN A 60 1.98 -8.87 -5.59
N LEU A 61 2.59 -9.03 -4.41
CA LEU A 61 1.96 -8.60 -3.16
C LEU A 61 1.91 -7.08 -3.04
N GLY A 62 2.87 -6.36 -3.63
CA GLY A 62 2.85 -4.91 -3.72
C GLY A 62 1.62 -4.36 -4.47
N GLU A 63 1.28 -4.97 -5.61
CA GLU A 63 0.08 -4.62 -6.40
C GLU A 63 -1.20 -4.80 -5.59
N ILE A 64 -1.33 -5.95 -4.90
CA ILE A 64 -2.50 -6.27 -4.06
C ILE A 64 -2.62 -5.28 -2.91
N ALA A 65 -1.52 -5.04 -2.17
CA ALA A 65 -1.52 -4.13 -1.04
C ALA A 65 -1.83 -2.68 -1.47
N ALA A 66 -1.24 -2.21 -2.56
CA ALA A 66 -1.51 -0.88 -3.10
C ALA A 66 -2.97 -0.73 -3.54
N LYS A 67 -3.56 -1.76 -4.16
CA LYS A 67 -4.98 -1.74 -4.55
C LYS A 67 -5.88 -1.50 -3.34
N HIS A 68 -5.70 -2.27 -2.26
CA HIS A 68 -6.50 -2.09 -1.04
C HIS A 68 -6.26 -0.73 -0.37
N CYS A 69 -5.02 -0.23 -0.34
CA CYS A 69 -4.75 1.12 0.16
C CYS A 69 -5.48 2.20 -0.65
N LEU A 70 -5.52 2.06 -1.98
CA LEU A 70 -6.16 3.03 -2.88
C LEU A 70 -7.69 2.92 -2.89
N GLU A 71 -8.25 1.74 -2.61
CA GLU A 71 -9.70 1.57 -2.39
C GLU A 71 -10.16 2.30 -1.13
N LEU A 72 -9.33 2.30 -0.07
CA LEU A 72 -9.63 2.98 1.19
C LEU A 72 -9.31 4.49 1.15
N GLU A 73 -8.20 4.85 0.49
CA GLU A 73 -7.64 6.21 0.46
C GLU A 73 -7.15 6.59 -0.95
N PRO A 74 -8.07 6.86 -1.90
CA PRO A 74 -7.73 7.05 -3.32
C PRO A 74 -6.92 8.32 -3.61
N GLU A 75 -6.97 9.31 -2.72
CA GLU A 75 -6.24 10.58 -2.88
C GLU A 75 -4.79 10.52 -2.39
N THR A 76 -4.39 9.43 -1.74
CA THR A 76 -3.05 9.29 -1.16
C THR A 76 -2.03 8.97 -2.24
N THR A 77 -1.35 10.02 -2.73
CA THR A 77 -0.28 9.91 -3.74
C THR A 77 0.92 9.06 -3.31
N ALA A 78 1.10 8.83 -2.00
CA ALA A 78 2.17 8.00 -1.46
C ALA A 78 2.06 6.54 -1.92
N TYR A 79 0.85 5.95 -1.98
CA TYR A 79 0.67 4.56 -2.39
C TYR A 79 1.02 4.35 -3.87
N TYR A 80 0.62 5.27 -4.74
CA TYR A 80 1.03 5.27 -6.16
C TYR A 80 2.55 5.37 -6.31
N SER A 81 3.21 6.19 -5.46
CA SER A 81 4.67 6.35 -5.49
C SER A 81 5.38 5.06 -5.06
N LEU A 82 4.90 4.40 -4.00
CA LEU A 82 5.43 3.11 -3.54
C LEU A 82 5.29 2.02 -4.59
N LEU A 83 4.12 1.92 -5.23
CA LEU A 83 3.90 0.93 -6.29
C LEU A 83 4.78 1.22 -7.53
N ALA A 84 4.99 2.49 -7.88
CA ALA A 84 5.91 2.86 -8.95
C ALA A 84 7.35 2.47 -8.65
N ASP A 85 7.80 2.62 -7.41
CA ASP A 85 9.13 2.20 -6.98
C ASP A 85 9.29 0.67 -7.02
N ILE A 86 8.28 -0.07 -6.59
CA ILE A 86 8.24 -1.54 -6.69
C ILE A 86 8.34 -1.99 -8.15
N TYR A 87 7.57 -1.38 -9.05
CA TYR A 87 7.65 -1.68 -10.47
C TYR A 87 9.01 -1.38 -11.08
N ALA A 88 9.61 -0.25 -10.70
CA ALA A 88 10.96 0.09 -11.12
C ALA A 88 11.97 -0.97 -10.65
N SER A 89 11.87 -1.47 -9.41
CA SER A 89 12.84 -2.43 -8.88
C SER A 89 12.79 -3.81 -9.53
N VAL A 90 11.64 -4.20 -10.11
CA VAL A 90 11.49 -5.44 -10.89
C VAL A 90 11.57 -5.25 -12.40
N GLY A 91 11.99 -4.06 -12.88
CA GLY A 91 12.17 -3.78 -14.31
C GLY A 91 10.89 -3.46 -15.10
N LYS A 92 9.74 -3.31 -14.44
CA LYS A 92 8.47 -2.85 -15.04
C LYS A 92 8.46 -1.32 -15.24
N TRP A 93 9.45 -0.79 -15.96
CA TRP A 93 9.67 0.67 -16.10
C TRP A 93 8.49 1.43 -16.75
N GLY A 94 7.76 0.77 -17.66
CA GLY A 94 6.56 1.35 -18.30
C GLY A 94 5.47 1.65 -17.27
N GLU A 95 5.13 0.66 -16.44
CA GLU A 95 4.15 0.79 -15.37
C GLU A 95 4.58 1.83 -14.33
N ALA A 96 5.85 1.81 -13.92
CA ALA A 96 6.40 2.80 -13.01
C ALA A 96 6.25 4.23 -13.55
N ARG A 97 6.52 4.42 -14.85
CA ARG A 97 6.37 5.73 -15.52
C ARG A 97 4.91 6.18 -15.56
N ASN A 98 3.98 5.27 -15.84
CA ASN A 98 2.54 5.57 -15.87
C ASN A 98 2.06 6.02 -14.49
N LEU A 99 2.40 5.31 -13.43
CA LEU A 99 2.05 5.71 -12.06
C LEU A 99 2.65 7.06 -11.65
N ARG A 100 3.89 7.35 -12.06
CA ARG A 100 4.52 8.66 -11.79
C ARG A 100 3.80 9.81 -12.49
N LYS A 101 3.22 9.59 -13.68
CA LYS A 101 2.36 10.59 -14.34
C LYS A 101 1.09 10.85 -13.53
N VAL A 102 0.41 9.79 -13.08
CA VAL A 102 -0.79 9.91 -12.22
C VAL A 102 -0.48 10.71 -10.95
N VAL A 103 0.64 10.43 -10.29
CA VAL A 103 1.08 11.20 -9.11
C VAL A 103 1.27 12.67 -9.43
N LYS A 104 1.92 13.00 -10.55
CA LYS A 104 2.14 14.39 -10.98
C LYS A 104 0.82 15.11 -11.20
N GLU A 105 -0.11 14.49 -11.92
CA GLU A 105 -1.44 15.05 -12.19
C GLU A 105 -2.25 15.28 -10.91
N LYS A 106 -2.29 14.30 -9.99
CA LYS A 106 -2.96 14.46 -8.69
C LYS A 106 -2.33 15.57 -7.86
N LYS A 107 -1.00 15.66 -7.81
CA LYS A 107 -0.30 16.74 -7.10
C LYS A 107 -0.65 18.11 -7.66
N LEU A 108 -0.74 18.26 -8.99
CA LEU A 108 -1.12 19.52 -9.64
C LEU A 108 -2.58 19.93 -9.31
N ARG A 109 -3.50 18.97 -9.22
CA ARG A 109 -4.90 19.23 -8.82
C ARG A 109 -5.02 19.67 -7.36
N ASN A 110 -4.15 19.15 -6.48
CA ASN A 110 -4.21 19.41 -5.05
C ASN A 110 -3.43 20.66 -4.61
N LEU A 111 -2.86 21.44 -5.54
CA LEU A 111 -2.23 22.73 -5.21
C LEU A 111 -3.31 23.77 -4.88
N PRO A 112 -3.28 24.39 -3.68
CA PRO A 112 -4.18 25.49 -3.34
C PRO A 112 -3.77 26.72 -4.16
N GLY A 113 -4.39 26.91 -5.33
CA GLY A 113 -4.07 28.03 -6.24
C GLY A 113 -4.38 27.79 -7.72
N SER A 114 -4.88 26.61 -8.12
CA SER A 114 -5.18 26.31 -9.53
C SER A 114 -6.52 26.92 -9.98
N SER A 115 -6.52 28.23 -10.26
CA SER A 115 -7.54 28.87 -11.09
C SER A 115 -7.38 28.36 -12.52
N TRP A 116 -8.45 27.73 -13.05
CA TRP A 116 -8.60 27.45 -14.46
C TRP A 116 -8.74 28.78 -15.21
N MET A 117 -7.70 29.22 -15.89
CA MET A 117 -7.89 30.18 -16.98
C MET A 117 -8.20 29.41 -18.25
N GLU A 118 -9.49 29.16 -18.46
CA GLU A 118 -10.03 28.96 -19.81
C GLU A 118 -9.71 30.23 -20.60
N SER A 119 -8.68 30.15 -21.44
CA SER A 119 -8.42 31.19 -22.44
C SER A 119 -9.34 30.90 -23.61
N THR A 120 -10.56 31.44 -23.58
CA THR A 120 -11.42 31.47 -24.76
C THR A 120 -10.81 32.44 -25.77
N THR A 121 -10.39 31.93 -26.93
CA THR A 121 -10.16 32.72 -28.15
C THR A 121 -11.42 32.67 -28.99
#